data_AF-A0AAV4S239-F1
#
_entry.id   AF-A0AAV4S239-F1
#
_cell.length_a   1.000
_cell.length_b   1.000
_cell.length_c   1.000
_cell.angle_alpha   90.00
_cell.angle_beta   90.00
_cell.angle_gamma   90.00
#
_symmetry.space_group_name_H-M   'P 1'
#
loop_
_entity.id
_entity.type
_entity.pdbx_description
1 polymer ?
#
loop_
_entity_poly.entity_id
_entity_poly.type
_entity_poly.pdbx_seq_one_letter_code
_entity_poly.pdbx_strand_id
1 'polypeptide(L)'
;MVTSSGISLLIVINPLMPTSVPVCHYLGPERIVEPVRAKFNKNIHLEAIPEMTCDNPKCNQSFHHACLYEYIRMLPDVRSSFNKLFGECPYCCKPLWCTVL
;
A
#
# COMPACT_ATOMS: atom_id res chain seq x y z
N MET A 1 -0.33 -19.07 -9.38
CA MET A 1 -1.71 -18.56 -9.20
C MET A 1 -2.19 -18.13 -10.58
N VAL A 2 -3.15 -18.84 -11.17
CA VAL A 2 -3.60 -18.60 -12.55
C VAL A 2 -4.73 -17.58 -12.50
N THR A 3 -4.48 -16.37 -13.00
CA THR A 3 -5.47 -15.29 -13.04
C THR A 3 -6.07 -15.26 -14.44
N SER A 4 -7.23 -15.92 -14.61
CA SER A 4 -7.97 -16.09 -15.88
C SER A 4 -7.32 -17.02 -16.92
N SER A 5 -8.17 -17.80 -17.60
CA SER A 5 -7.79 -18.79 -18.61
C SER A 5 -6.95 -18.15 -19.74
N GLY A 6 -5.69 -18.55 -19.84
CA GLY A 6 -4.76 -18.14 -20.90
C GLY A 6 -3.73 -17.07 -20.51
N ILE A 7 -3.72 -16.60 -19.26
CA ILE A 7 -2.69 -15.69 -18.74
C ILE A 7 -2.04 -16.27 -17.49
N SER A 8 -0.71 -16.20 -17.45
CA SER A 8 0.10 -16.47 -16.27
C SER A 8 0.73 -15.17 -15.78
N LEU A 9 0.67 -14.92 -14.47
CA LEU A 9 1.32 -13.79 -13.81
C LEU A 9 2.57 -14.29 -13.08
N LEU A 10 3.74 -13.76 -13.45
CA LEU A 10 4.99 -13.95 -12.73
C LEU A 10 5.28 -12.71 -11.89
N ILE A 11 5.28 -12.87 -10.57
CA ILE A 11 5.59 -11.81 -9.60
C ILE A 11 7.03 -12.02 -9.13
N VAL A 12 7.89 -11.04 -9.35
CA VAL A 12 9.28 -11.05 -8.89
C VAL A 12 9.40 -10.09 -7.71
N ILE A 13 9.83 -10.61 -6.57
CA ILE A 13 10.02 -9.85 -5.33
C ILE A 13 11.52 -9.72 -5.09
N ASN A 14 11.98 -8.50 -4.78
CA ASN A 14 13.35 -8.29 -4.33
C ASN A 14 13.47 -8.70 -2.84
N PRO A 15 14.25 -9.74 -2.49
CA PRO A 15 14.37 -10.19 -1.11
C PRO A 15 15.10 -9.20 -0.21
N LEU A 16 15.93 -8.31 -0.77
CA LEU A 16 16.63 -7.26 -0.02
C LEU A 16 15.73 -6.04 0.25
N MET A 17 14.63 -5.91 -0.48
CA MET A 17 13.66 -4.81 -0.37
C MET A 17 12.23 -5.32 -0.57
N PRO A 18 11.68 -6.09 0.39
CA PRO A 18 10.39 -6.76 0.25
C PRO A 18 9.19 -5.79 0.19
N THR A 19 9.39 -4.53 0.58
CA THR A 19 8.40 -3.45 0.48
C THR A 19 8.41 -2.73 -0.86
N SER A 20 9.40 -2.97 -1.73
CA SER A 20 9.43 -2.36 -3.07
C SER A 20 8.34 -2.93 -3.98
N VAL A 21 7.93 -2.15 -4.99
CA VAL A 21 6.90 -2.57 -5.94
C VAL A 21 7.38 -3.85 -6.63
N PRO A 22 6.65 -4.97 -6.52
CA PRO A 22 7.07 -6.20 -7.15
C PRO A 22 6.95 -6.08 -8.67
N VAL A 23 7.89 -6.66 -9.40
CA VAL A 23 7.84 -6.65 -10.87
C VAL A 23 6.86 -7.72 -11.33
N CYS A 24 5.84 -7.31 -12.09
CA CYS A 24 4.81 -8.18 -12.64
C CYS A 24 5.03 -8.46 -14.14
N HIS A 25 5.28 -9.71 -14.51
CA HIS A 25 5.32 -10.13 -15.91
C HIS A 25 4.05 -10.91 -16.27
N TYR A 26 3.28 -10.36 -17.22
CA TYR A 26 2.12 -11.02 -17.79
C TYR A 26 2.55 -11.86 -18.99
N LEU A 27 2.30 -13.17 -18.91
CA LEU A 27 2.64 -14.14 -19.95
C LEU A 27 1.35 -14.68 -20.56
N GLY A 28 1.18 -14.54 -21.87
CA GLY A 28 -0.01 -14.98 -22.58
C GLY A 28 -0.17 -14.28 -23.93
N PRO A 29 -1.25 -14.54 -24.67
CA PRO A 29 -1.53 -13.85 -25.93
C PRO A 29 -1.70 -12.34 -25.72
N GLU A 30 -1.04 -11.53 -26.54
CA GLU A 30 -0.96 -10.07 -26.35
C GLU A 30 -2.32 -9.38 -26.30
N ARG A 31 -3.28 -9.86 -27.10
CA ARG A 31 -4.69 -9.42 -27.08
C ARG A 31 -5.38 -9.52 -25.71
N ILE A 32 -4.92 -10.42 -24.84
CA ILE A 32 -5.46 -10.60 -23.48
C ILE A 32 -4.56 -9.90 -22.45
N VAL A 33 -3.24 -9.83 -22.70
CA VAL A 33 -2.26 -9.23 -21.80
C VAL A 33 -2.37 -7.71 -21.75
N GLU A 34 -2.51 -7.03 -22.89
CA GLU A 34 -2.61 -5.56 -22.99
C GLU A 34 -3.65 -4.93 -22.03
N PRO A 35 -4.94 -5.34 -22.06
CA PRO A 35 -5.95 -4.75 -21.17
C PRO A 35 -5.69 -5.06 -19.70
N VAL A 36 -5.14 -6.25 -19.39
CA VAL A 36 -4.79 -6.64 -18.02
C VAL A 36 -3.61 -5.82 -17.51
N ARG A 37 -2.59 -5.61 -18.35
CA ARG A 37 -1.42 -4.78 -18.06
C ARG A 37 -1.82 -3.33 -17.81
N ALA A 38 -2.66 -2.75 -18.66
CA ALA A 38 -3.13 -1.37 -18.49
C ALA A 38 -3.95 -1.20 -17.19
N LYS A 39 -4.81 -2.16 -16.86
CA LYS A 39 -5.63 -2.14 -15.64
C LYS A 39 -4.78 -2.31 -14.37
N PHE A 40 -3.81 -3.22 -14.40
CA PHE A 40 -2.90 -3.45 -13.28
C PHE A 40 -1.91 -2.30 -13.09
N ASN A 41 -1.30 -1.79 -14.16
CA ASN A 41 -0.38 -0.65 -14.09
C ASN A 41 -1.09 0.61 -13.59
N LYS A 42 -2.36 0.80 -13.93
CA LYS A 42 -3.16 1.87 -13.34
C LYS A 42 -3.29 1.68 -11.83
N ASN A 43 -3.55 0.47 -11.36
CA ASN A 43 -3.75 0.20 -9.94
C ASN A 43 -2.44 0.18 -9.13
N ILE A 44 -1.33 -0.34 -9.67
CA ILE A 44 -0.04 -0.42 -8.98
C ILE A 44 0.61 0.96 -8.74
N HIS A 45 0.25 1.96 -9.56
CA HIS A 45 0.70 3.35 -9.40
C HIS A 45 -0.27 4.20 -8.56
N LEU A 46 -1.52 3.76 -8.39
CA LEU A 46 -2.53 4.44 -7.56
C LEU A 46 -2.58 3.89 -6.13
N GLU A 47 -2.19 2.63 -5.94
CA GLU A 47 -1.98 2.01 -4.63
C GLU A 47 -0.50 2.14 -4.28
N ALA A 48 -0.09 3.36 -3.93
CA ALA A 48 1.20 3.64 -3.33
C ALA A 48 1.50 2.55 -2.30
N ILE A 49 2.68 1.94 -2.34
CA ILE A 49 3.09 0.98 -1.30
C ILE A 49 2.79 1.59 0.07
N PRO A 50 2.28 0.84 1.05
CA PRO A 50 2.12 1.38 2.38
C PRO A 50 3.48 1.79 2.96
N GLU A 51 3.74 3.10 2.93
CA GLU A 51 5.01 3.71 3.36
C GLU A 51 5.10 3.83 4.88
N MET A 52 3.98 3.70 5.59
CA MET A 52 3.92 3.89 7.04
C MET A 52 3.54 2.60 7.73
N THR A 53 4.30 2.21 8.74
CA THR A 53 4.03 1.02 9.55
C THR A 53 3.74 1.45 10.99
N CYS A 54 2.82 0.79 11.66
CA CYS A 54 2.58 1.02 13.08
C CYS A 54 3.82 0.62 13.91
N ASP A 55 4.30 1.52 14.77
CA ASP A 55 5.45 1.30 15.67
C ASP A 55 5.25 0.16 16.69
N ASN A 56 4.02 -0.33 16.84
CA ASN A 56 3.71 -1.42 17.74
C ASN A 56 4.14 -2.77 17.13
N PRO A 57 5.13 -3.48 17.69
CA PRO A 57 5.63 -4.75 17.13
C PRO A 57 4.60 -5.88 17.16
N LYS A 58 3.54 -5.76 17.97
CA LYS A 58 2.41 -6.71 17.97
C LYS A 58 1.40 -6.44 16.85
N CYS A 59 1.38 -5.23 16.28
CA CYS A 59 0.46 -4.85 15.22
C CYS A 59 1.18 -4.89 13.86
N ASN A 60 2.33 -4.21 13.73
CA ASN A 60 3.15 -4.13 12.51
C ASN A 60 2.34 -3.87 11.23
N GLN A 61 1.16 -3.26 11.36
CA GLN A 61 0.28 -3.03 10.23
C GLN A 61 0.82 -1.90 9.38
N SER A 62 0.83 -2.11 8.07
CA SER A 62 1.26 -1.14 7.08
C SER A 62 0.05 -0.37 6.53
N PHE A 63 0.24 0.92 6.30
CA PHE A 63 -0.78 1.86 5.84
C PHE A 63 -0.23 2.73 4.72
N HIS A 64 -1.07 3.06 3.75
CA HIS A 64 -0.80 4.14 2.82
C HIS A 64 -0.79 5.46 3.57
N HIS A 65 0.17 6.33 3.25
CA HIS A 65 0.26 7.66 3.84
C HIS A 65 -1.05 8.45 3.73
N ALA A 66 -1.65 8.49 2.53
CA ALA A 66 -2.92 9.19 2.29
C ALA A 66 -4.10 8.60 3.07
N CYS A 67 -4.25 7.27 3.12
CA CYS A 67 -5.33 6.62 3.86
C CYS A 67 -5.19 6.86 5.37
N LEU A 68 -3.97 6.80 5.88
CA LEU A 68 -3.68 7.05 7.30
C LEU A 68 -3.93 8.51 7.67
N TYR A 69 -3.49 9.45 6.82
CA TYR A 69 -3.72 10.88 6.99
C TYR A 69 -5.21 11.21 7.06
N GLU A 70 -6.00 10.74 6.09
CA GLU A 70 -7.45 10.96 6.07
C GLU A 70 -8.14 10.35 7.30
N TYR A 71 -7.73 9.14 7.70
CA TYR A 71 -8.25 8.52 8.91
C TYR A 71 -7.95 9.33 10.18
N ILE A 72 -6.68 9.69 10.43
CA ILE A 72 -6.30 10.44 11.64
C ILE A 72 -7.00 11.81 11.63
N ARG A 73 -7.12 12.46 10.48
CA ARG A 73 -7.84 13.74 10.33
C ARG A 73 -9.32 13.65 10.70
N MET A 74 -9.94 12.47 10.57
CA MET A 74 -11.33 12.24 10.97
C MET A 74 -11.50 11.92 12.46
N LEU A 75 -10.40 11.70 13.22
CA LEU A 75 -10.49 11.43 14.65
C LEU A 75 -10.83 12.71 15.44
N PRO A 76 -11.71 12.64 16.45
CA PRO A 76 -12.06 13.79 17.29
C PRO A 76 -10.88 14.28 18.14
N ASP A 77 -9.95 13.39 18.50
CA ASP A 77 -8.75 13.67 19.32
C ASP A 77 -7.49 13.94 18.50
N VAL A 78 -7.63 14.26 17.21
CA VAL A 78 -6.48 14.55 16.36
C VAL A 78 -5.65 15.71 16.91
N ARG A 79 -4.34 15.51 17.03
CA ARG A 79 -3.39 16.57 17.36
C ARG A 79 -2.46 16.78 16.18
N SER A 80 -2.32 18.02 15.72
CA SER A 80 -1.34 18.39 14.70
C SER A 80 -0.24 19.26 15.31
N SER A 81 1.03 18.97 15.03
CA SER A 81 2.17 19.79 15.46
C SER A 81 3.34 19.65 14.50
N PHE A 82 4.00 20.75 14.12
CA PHE A 82 5.20 20.80 13.24
C PHE A 82 5.15 19.83 12.04
N ASN A 83 4.14 19.96 11.16
CA ASN A 83 3.94 19.09 9.99
C ASN A 83 3.71 17.59 10.33
N LYS A 84 3.30 17.25 11.54
CA LYS A 84 2.91 15.89 11.94
C LYS A 84 1.50 15.87 12.47
N LEU A 85 0.71 14.88 12.03
CA LEU A 85 -0.57 14.50 12.62
C LEU A 85 -0.32 13.34 13.60
N PHE A 86 -0.89 13.44 14.80
CA PHE A 86 -0.85 12.43 15.84
C PHE A 86 -2.26 11.87 16.05
N GLY A 87 -2.35 10.55 16.18
CA GLY A 87 -3.60 9.86 16.47
C GLY A 87 -3.37 8.44 16.95
N GLU A 88 -4.39 7.60 16.86
CA GLU A 88 -4.38 6.24 17.37
C GLU A 88 -4.59 5.21 16.26
N CYS A 89 -3.98 4.03 16.41
CA CYS A 89 -3.99 3.02 15.37
C CYS A 89 -5.36 2.35 15.30
N PRO A 90 -6.00 2.25 14.12
CA PRO A 90 -7.34 1.66 14.00
C PRO A 90 -7.40 0.19 14.45
N TYR A 91 -6.26 -0.51 14.49
CA TYR A 91 -6.20 -1.93 14.84
C TYR A 91 -5.72 -2.21 16.26
N CYS A 92 -4.90 -1.34 16.85
CA CYS A 92 -4.31 -1.61 18.17
C CYS A 92 -4.49 -0.47 19.18
N CYS A 93 -5.19 0.60 18.80
CA CYS A 93 -5.47 1.79 19.61
C CYS A 93 -4.22 2.37 20.30
N LYS A 94 -3.04 2.13 19.72
CA LYS A 94 -1.77 2.69 20.20
C LYS A 94 -1.47 3.99 19.47
N PRO A 95 -0.75 4.92 20.10
CA PRO A 95 -0.36 6.17 19.46
C PRO A 95 0.48 5.91 18.21
N LEU A 96 0.15 6.60 17.13
CA LEU A 96 0.96 6.71 15.91
C LEU A 96 0.97 8.16 15.41
N TRP A 97 1.78 8.40 14.39
CA TRP A 97 1.86 9.69 13.74
C TRP A 97 2.08 9.53 12.23
N CYS A 98 1.62 10.52 11.46
CA CYS A 98 1.94 10.65 10.04
C CYS A 98 2.43 12.06 9.73
N THR A 99 3.34 12.21 8.75
CA THR A 99 3.78 13.52 8.27
C THR A 99 2.69 14.13 7.39
N VAL A 100 2.48 15.44 7.43
CA VAL A 100 1.63 16.15 6.46
C VAL A 100 2.54 16.58 5.31
N LEU A 101 2.30 16.08 4.10
CA LEU A 101 3.03 16.44 2.87
C LEU A 101 2.35 17.63 2.18
#